data_AF-A0A445KUD6-F1
#
_entry.id   AF-A0A445KUD6-F1
#
_cell.length_a   1.000
_cell.length_b   1.000
_cell.length_c   1.000
_cell.angle_alpha   90.00
_cell.angle_beta   90.00
_cell.angle_gamma   90.00
#
_symmetry.space_group_name_H-M   'P 1'
#
loop_
_entity.id
_entity.type
_entity.pdbx_description
1 polymer ?
#
loop_
_entity_poly.entity_id
_entity_poly.type
_entity_poly.pdbx_seq_one_letter_code
_entity_poly.pdbx_strand_id
1 'polypeptide(L)'
;MAKGKHSHTRAQGKKWSTFSLVLWALFFLTLILVVLLALGIVYLPTTDDDFPTTELSAFRRKTSQSGESLVENSEQWTEILSWEPRAFIYHNFLSKEECEYLIELAKPHMVKSSVVDSKTGKSTESRVRTSSGMFLKRGRDKIIQNIEKRIADFTFIPVENGEGLQILHYEAGQKYEPHYDYFLDEFNTKNGGQRIATVLMYLSDVEEGGETVFPAANANFSSVPWWNDLSQCARKGLSVKPKMGDALLFWSMRPDATLDPSSLHG
;
A
#
# COMPACT_ATOMS: atom_id res chain seq x y z
N MET A 1 11.94 4.38 100.94
CA MET A 1 11.05 4.71 99.80
C MET A 1 11.75 5.72 98.90
N ALA A 2 12.26 5.30 97.74
CA ALA A 2 12.80 6.22 96.74
C ALA A 2 12.36 5.77 95.34
N LYS A 3 11.77 6.70 94.59
CA LYS A 3 11.18 6.53 93.26
C LYS A 3 12.27 6.36 92.20
N GLY A 4 12.19 5.29 91.40
CA GLY A 4 12.92 5.16 90.14
C GLY A 4 12.03 5.62 88.96
N LYS A 5 12.46 6.66 88.24
CA LYS A 5 11.86 7.11 86.97
C LYS A 5 12.34 6.20 85.84
N HIS A 6 11.45 5.45 85.20
CA HIS A 6 11.70 4.91 83.86
C HIS A 6 11.17 5.87 82.80
N SER A 7 12.10 6.43 82.02
CA SER A 7 11.82 7.27 80.85
C SER A 7 11.50 6.36 79.66
N HIS A 8 10.24 6.33 79.21
CA HIS A 8 9.87 5.79 77.91
C HIS A 8 10.03 6.87 76.83
N THR A 9 11.11 6.78 76.04
CA THR A 9 11.26 7.55 74.80
C THR A 9 10.41 6.92 73.71
N ARG A 10 9.23 7.51 73.47
CA ARG A 10 8.34 7.15 72.36
C ARG A 10 8.95 7.69 71.07
N ALA A 11 9.46 6.81 70.20
CA ALA A 11 9.91 7.18 68.86
C ALA A 11 8.73 7.73 68.05
N GLN A 12 8.70 9.04 67.89
CA GLN A 12 7.66 9.74 67.15
C GLN A 12 8.02 9.65 65.66
N GLY A 13 7.36 8.73 64.95
CA GLY A 13 7.53 8.55 63.50
C GLY A 13 7.31 9.88 62.77
N LYS A 14 8.34 10.33 62.06
CA LYS A 14 8.36 11.58 61.31
C LYS A 14 7.33 11.47 60.17
N LYS A 15 6.12 12.00 60.38
CA LYS A 15 5.06 12.00 59.36
C LYS A 15 5.51 12.90 58.22
N TRP A 16 5.75 12.32 57.05
CA TRP A 16 6.11 13.08 55.86
C TRP A 16 4.90 13.87 55.37
N SER A 17 5.13 15.13 55.06
CA SER A 17 4.14 15.96 54.38
C SER A 17 3.76 15.29 53.05
N THR A 18 2.48 15.36 52.69
CA THR A 18 1.96 14.87 51.39
C THR A 18 2.77 15.43 50.22
N PHE A 19 3.23 16.68 50.33
CA PHE A 19 4.11 17.31 49.35
C PHE A 19 5.45 16.59 49.20
N SER A 20 6.04 16.12 50.31
CA SER A 20 7.28 15.34 50.29
C SER A 20 7.06 13.99 49.62
N LEU A 21 5.92 13.32 49.90
CA LEU A 21 5.61 12.04 49.25
C LEU A 21 5.43 12.18 47.73
N VAL A 22 4.81 13.26 47.26
CA VAL A 22 4.65 13.54 45.82
C VAL A 22 5.99 13.80 45.15
N LEU A 23 6.88 14.59 45.77
CA LEU A 23 8.21 14.86 45.23
C LEU A 23 9.04 13.58 45.10
N TRP A 24 8.99 12.71 46.10
CA TRP A 24 9.68 11.42 46.05
C TRP A 24 9.07 10.49 44.99
N ALA A 25 7.75 10.46 44.85
CA ALA A 25 7.09 9.69 43.81
C ALA A 25 7.52 10.14 42.41
N LEU A 26 7.56 11.46 42.15
CA LEU A 26 8.03 12.02 40.88
C LEU A 26 9.51 11.69 40.63
N PHE A 27 10.36 11.79 41.65
CA PHE A 27 11.77 11.43 41.56
C PHE A 27 11.96 9.95 41.16
N PHE A 28 11.26 9.03 41.83
CA PHE A 28 11.33 7.60 41.48
C PHE A 28 10.77 7.32 40.09
N LEU A 29 9.70 8.00 39.68
CA LEU A 29 9.13 7.85 38.34
C LEU A 29 10.14 8.29 37.27
N THR A 30 10.85 9.40 37.50
CA THR A 30 11.91 9.87 36.59
C THR A 30 13.11 8.93 36.55
N LEU A 31 13.51 8.37 37.69
CA LEU A 31 14.61 7.41 37.76
C LEU A 31 14.27 6.12 36.99
N ILE A 32 13.05 5.62 37.13
CA ILE A 32 12.57 4.45 36.38
C ILE A 32 12.58 4.74 34.88
N LEU A 33 12.08 5.91 34.45
CA LEU A 33 12.09 6.29 33.04
C LEU A 33 13.51 6.34 32.45
N VAL A 34 14.48 6.90 33.19
CA VAL A 34 15.89 6.95 32.77
C VAL A 34 16.49 5.55 32.65
N VAL A 35 16.19 4.64 33.59
CA VAL A 35 16.64 3.24 33.52
C VAL A 35 16.03 2.52 32.32
N LEU A 36 14.73 2.73 32.05
CA LEU A 36 14.07 2.14 30.88
C LEU A 36 14.64 2.66 29.54
N LEU A 37 15.01 3.94 29.48
CA LEU A 37 15.71 4.54 28.33
C LEU A 37 17.12 3.95 28.19
N ALA A 38 17.88 3.82 29.28
CA ALA A 38 19.23 3.27 29.27
C ALA A 38 19.27 1.77 28.89
N LEU A 39 18.21 1.03 29.21
CA LEU A 39 18.05 -0.37 28.83
C LEU A 39 17.42 -0.56 27.43
N GLY A 40 17.04 0.53 26.73
CA GLY A 40 16.40 0.45 25.41
C GLY A 40 15.00 -0.15 25.42
N ILE A 41 14.31 -0.13 26.57
CA ILE A 41 12.95 -0.65 26.71
C ILE A 41 11.92 0.41 26.28
N VAL A 42 12.26 1.69 26.44
CA VAL A 42 11.46 2.85 26.01
C VAL A 42 12.37 3.77 25.22
N TYR A 43 11.85 4.38 24.16
CA TYR A 43 12.57 5.36 23.34
C TYR A 43 11.78 6.67 23.34
N LEU A 44 12.49 7.80 23.45
CA LEU A 44 11.91 9.12 23.20
C LEU A 44 11.99 9.39 21.69
N PRO A 45 10.93 9.92 21.06
CA PRO A 45 11.01 10.35 19.67
C PRO A 45 11.94 11.57 19.60
N THR A 46 13.18 11.35 19.19
CA THR A 46 14.08 12.43 18.79
C THR A 46 13.69 12.86 17.40
N THR A 47 13.20 14.09 17.26
CA THR A 47 13.12 14.78 15.97
C THR A 47 14.53 15.16 15.56
N ASP A 48 15.28 14.19 15.08
CA ASP A 48 16.46 14.42 14.25
C ASP A 48 16.21 13.67 12.94
N ASP A 49 15.92 14.47 11.90
CA ASP A 49 15.87 14.06 10.51
C ASP A 49 17.25 13.52 10.10
N ASP A 50 17.43 12.20 10.16
CA ASP A 50 18.27 11.42 9.25
C ASP A 50 18.14 9.93 9.58
N PHE A 51 17.03 9.32 9.14
CA PHE A 51 16.95 7.86 9.02
C PHE A 51 17.45 7.46 7.63
N PRO A 52 18.42 6.54 7.51
CA PRO A 52 18.75 5.94 6.23
C PRO A 52 17.47 5.27 5.69
N THR A 53 17.02 5.72 4.52
CA THR A 53 15.73 5.38 3.89
C THR A 53 15.63 3.93 3.38
N THR A 54 16.46 3.01 3.85
CA THR A 54 16.64 1.69 3.23
C THR A 54 15.94 0.54 3.96
N GLU A 55 15.46 0.72 5.19
CA GLU A 55 14.92 -0.40 6.00
C GLU A 55 13.41 -0.32 6.27
N LEU A 56 12.74 0.80 5.97
CA LEU A 56 11.29 0.98 6.17
C LEU A 56 10.44 0.58 4.96
N SER A 57 11.05 0.25 3.82
CA SER A 57 10.32 -0.08 2.58
C SER A 57 9.67 -1.46 2.60
N ALA A 58 10.10 -2.39 3.47
CA ALA A 58 9.63 -3.77 3.50
C ALA A 58 8.83 -4.10 4.78
N PHE A 59 7.53 -3.79 4.80
CA PHE A 59 6.65 -4.28 5.87
C PHE A 59 6.29 -5.75 5.59
N ARG A 60 6.86 -6.68 6.37
CA ARG A 60 6.63 -8.13 6.23
C ARG A 60 5.43 -8.58 7.09
N ARG A 61 4.30 -8.91 6.46
CA ARG A 61 3.12 -9.47 7.16
C ARG A 61 3.15 -11.00 7.08
N LYS A 62 3.43 -11.67 8.20
CA LYS A 62 3.45 -13.14 8.28
C LYS A 62 2.04 -13.68 8.52
N THR A 63 1.35 -14.14 7.48
CA THR A 63 0.12 -14.96 7.62
C THR A 63 0.52 -16.40 7.91
N SER A 64 0.26 -16.87 9.13
CA SER A 64 0.44 -18.28 9.50
C SER A 64 -0.70 -19.11 8.92
N GLN A 65 -0.40 -19.97 7.95
CA GLN A 65 -1.19 -21.19 7.69
C GLN A 65 -0.23 -22.38 7.66
N SER A 66 -0.46 -23.30 8.59
CA SER A 66 0.18 -24.60 8.66
C SER A 66 -0.40 -25.54 7.61
N GLY A 67 0.42 -26.03 6.68
CA GLY A 67 0.08 -27.09 5.75
C GLY A 67 1.24 -27.34 4.79
N GLU A 68 1.88 -28.51 4.90
CA GLU A 68 2.96 -28.96 4.03
C GLU A 68 2.51 -29.06 2.57
N SER A 69 3.15 -28.26 1.70
CA SER A 69 3.32 -28.60 0.28
C SER A 69 4.61 -27.94 -0.20
N LEU A 70 5.48 -28.72 -0.85
CA LEU A 70 6.71 -28.27 -1.52
C LEU A 70 6.40 -27.46 -2.79
N VAL A 71 5.71 -26.34 -2.62
CA VAL A 71 5.70 -25.23 -3.57
C VAL A 71 6.57 -24.18 -2.93
N GLU A 72 7.49 -23.61 -3.71
CA GLU A 72 8.30 -22.46 -3.33
C GLU A 72 7.35 -21.26 -3.11
N ASN A 73 6.66 -21.26 -1.97
CA ASN A 73 5.71 -20.25 -1.55
C ASN A 73 6.55 -19.04 -1.16
N SER A 74 6.94 -18.24 -2.15
CA SER A 74 7.55 -16.95 -1.91
C SER A 74 6.60 -16.14 -1.03
N GLU A 75 7.03 -15.86 0.20
CA GLU A 75 6.18 -15.16 1.17
C GLU A 75 5.69 -13.82 0.58
N GLN A 76 4.42 -13.51 0.78
CA GLN A 76 3.85 -12.23 0.37
C GLN A 76 4.45 -11.09 1.21
N TRP A 77 4.91 -10.02 0.57
CA TRP A 77 5.45 -8.84 1.26
C TRP A 77 5.10 -7.55 0.52
N THR A 78 5.23 -6.41 1.21
CA THR A 78 4.83 -5.10 0.69
C THR A 78 6.03 -4.19 0.55
N GLU A 79 6.16 -3.55 -0.62
CA GLU A 79 7.09 -2.47 -0.90
C GLU A 79 6.35 -1.12 -0.91
N ILE A 80 6.84 -0.14 -0.15
CA ILE A 80 6.35 1.24 -0.21
C ILE A 80 7.05 1.95 -1.37
N LEU A 81 6.28 2.36 -2.39
CA LEU A 81 6.84 3.00 -3.58
C LEU A 81 6.80 4.54 -3.48
N SER A 82 5.69 5.10 -3.03
CA SER A 82 5.53 6.56 -2.86
C SER A 82 4.40 6.90 -1.90
N TRP A 83 4.45 8.13 -1.37
CA TRP A 83 3.37 8.76 -0.61
C TRP A 83 2.60 9.81 -1.42
N GLU A 84 3.14 10.27 -2.55
CA GLU A 84 2.52 11.22 -3.48
C GLU A 84 2.82 10.79 -4.94
N PRO A 85 1.97 9.98 -5.58
CA PRO A 85 0.73 9.42 -5.03
C PRO A 85 1.04 8.32 -4.00
N ARG A 86 0.08 8.01 -3.14
CA ARG A 86 0.19 6.82 -2.28
C ARG A 86 0.20 5.57 -3.17
N ALA A 87 1.33 4.90 -3.24
CA ALA A 87 1.56 3.73 -4.10
C ALA A 87 2.37 2.66 -3.37
N PHE A 88 1.92 1.41 -3.48
CA PHE A 88 2.48 0.24 -2.82
C PHE A 88 2.52 -0.93 -3.79
N ILE A 89 3.59 -1.73 -3.76
CA ILE A 89 3.67 -2.99 -4.49
C ILE A 89 3.45 -4.13 -3.49
N TYR A 90 2.52 -5.02 -3.82
CA TYR A 90 2.32 -6.28 -3.13
C TYR A 90 2.96 -7.39 -3.95
N HIS A 91 4.09 -7.91 -3.47
CA HIS A 91 4.80 -8.97 -4.16
C HIS A 91 4.16 -10.32 -3.89
N ASN A 92 4.11 -11.19 -4.92
CA ASN A 92 3.44 -12.49 -4.84
C ASN A 92 1.95 -12.36 -4.44
N PHE A 93 1.27 -11.35 -4.97
CA PHE A 93 -0.16 -11.09 -4.70
C PHE A 93 -1.08 -12.11 -5.38
N LEU A 94 -0.76 -12.49 -6.61
CA LEU A 94 -1.39 -13.61 -7.32
C LEU A 94 -0.42 -14.79 -7.40
N SER A 95 -0.95 -16.01 -7.33
CA SER A 95 -0.16 -17.18 -7.70
C SER A 95 0.04 -17.25 -9.21
N LYS A 96 1.04 -18.00 -9.66
CA LYS A 96 1.29 -18.22 -11.09
C LYS A 96 0.06 -18.83 -11.78
N GLU A 97 -0.59 -19.77 -11.12
CA GLU A 97 -1.79 -20.46 -11.59
C GLU A 97 -2.98 -19.50 -11.70
N GLU A 98 -3.13 -18.56 -10.78
CA GLU A 98 -4.16 -17.51 -10.86
C GLU A 98 -3.92 -16.58 -12.05
N CYS A 99 -2.67 -16.18 -12.30
CA CYS A 99 -2.31 -15.38 -13.46
C CYS A 99 -2.60 -16.11 -14.78
N GLU A 100 -2.15 -17.36 -14.91
CA GLU A 100 -2.40 -18.19 -16.10
C GLU A 100 -3.91 -18.42 -16.31
N TYR A 101 -4.66 -18.68 -15.23
CA TYR A 101 -6.11 -18.80 -15.27
C TYR A 101 -6.78 -17.55 -15.85
N LEU A 102 -6.42 -16.37 -15.35
CA LEU A 102 -6.98 -15.09 -15.82
C LEU A 102 -6.66 -14.85 -17.31
N ILE A 103 -5.42 -15.16 -17.73
CA ILE A 103 -4.99 -15.04 -19.13
C ILE A 103 -5.80 -15.96 -20.04
N GLU A 104 -5.89 -17.26 -19.72
CA GLU A 104 -6.63 -18.23 -20.54
C GLU A 104 -8.12 -17.92 -20.59
N LEU A 105 -8.69 -17.46 -19.47
CA LEU A 105 -10.09 -17.06 -19.41
C LEU A 105 -10.40 -15.84 -20.30
N ALA A 106 -9.44 -14.92 -20.43
CA ALA A 106 -9.61 -13.68 -21.18
C ALA A 106 -9.32 -13.83 -22.68
N LYS A 107 -8.30 -14.62 -23.05
CA LYS A 107 -7.81 -14.82 -24.43
C LYS A 107 -8.91 -14.90 -25.51
N PRO A 108 -9.95 -15.75 -25.41
CA PRO A 108 -10.96 -15.89 -26.46
C PRO A 108 -11.94 -14.72 -26.57
N HIS A 109 -11.91 -13.77 -25.61
CA HIS A 109 -12.87 -12.68 -25.48
C HIS A 109 -12.24 -11.28 -25.62
N MET A 110 -10.94 -11.22 -25.92
CA MET A 110 -10.23 -9.94 -26.06
C MET A 110 -10.71 -9.16 -27.28
N VAL A 111 -11.10 -7.90 -27.05
CA VAL A 111 -11.47 -6.96 -28.11
C VAL A 111 -10.59 -5.73 -28.05
N LYS A 112 -10.44 -5.00 -29.17
CA LYS A 112 -9.65 -3.77 -29.18
C LYS A 112 -10.20 -2.80 -28.13
N SER A 113 -9.32 -2.27 -27.29
CA SER A 113 -9.71 -1.32 -26.26
C SER A 113 -10.20 -0.02 -26.89
N SER A 114 -11.24 0.55 -26.29
CA SER A 114 -11.79 1.84 -26.65
C SER A 114 -11.74 2.76 -25.44
N VAL A 115 -11.72 4.07 -25.67
CA VAL A 115 -11.87 5.06 -24.60
C VAL A 115 -13.25 5.70 -24.70
N VAL A 116 -13.80 6.07 -23.56
CA VAL A 116 -15.02 6.88 -23.50
C VAL A 116 -14.62 8.33 -23.77
N ASP A 117 -15.13 8.91 -24.84
CA ASP A 117 -14.93 10.31 -25.15
C ASP A 117 -15.64 11.19 -24.10
N SER A 118 -14.90 12.08 -23.46
CA SER A 118 -15.41 12.89 -22.32
C SER A 118 -16.47 13.93 -22.72
N LYS A 119 -16.58 14.27 -24.01
CA LYS A 119 -17.55 15.26 -24.50
C LYS A 119 -18.86 14.62 -24.94
N THR A 120 -18.77 13.41 -25.49
CA THR A 120 -19.89 12.72 -26.14
C THR A 120 -20.36 11.48 -25.40
N GLY A 121 -19.57 10.98 -24.44
CA GLY A 121 -19.85 9.76 -23.68
C GLY A 121 -19.76 8.48 -24.51
N LYS A 122 -19.27 8.53 -25.76
CA LYS A 122 -19.23 7.40 -26.67
C LYS A 122 -17.87 6.69 -26.63
N SER A 123 -17.92 5.36 -26.75
CA SER A 123 -16.75 4.52 -26.95
C SER A 123 -16.16 4.77 -28.34
N THR A 124 -14.86 5.10 -28.41
CA THR A 124 -14.14 5.38 -29.66
C THR A 124 -12.80 4.63 -29.71
N GLU A 125 -12.36 4.25 -30.92
CA GLU A 125 -11.01 3.72 -31.12
C GLU A 125 -9.98 4.76 -30.70
N SER A 126 -9.07 4.35 -29.81
CA SER A 126 -8.19 5.27 -29.12
C SER A 126 -6.76 5.18 -29.62
N ARG A 127 -6.17 6.32 -29.98
CA ARG A 127 -4.70 6.45 -30.12
C ARG A 127 -3.99 6.53 -28.77
N VAL A 128 -4.76 6.75 -27.70
CA VAL A 128 -4.30 6.97 -26.33
C VAL A 128 -4.18 5.63 -25.58
N ARG A 129 -5.11 4.69 -25.82
CA ARG A 129 -5.08 3.32 -25.28
C ARG A 129 -5.18 2.33 -26.42
N THR A 130 -4.06 1.66 -26.73
CA THR A 130 -3.97 0.79 -27.90
C THR A 130 -3.99 -0.70 -27.57
N SER A 131 -4.29 -1.08 -26.32
CA SER A 131 -4.44 -2.48 -25.88
C SER A 131 -5.62 -3.21 -26.51
N SER A 132 -5.68 -4.51 -26.27
CA SER A 132 -6.93 -5.28 -26.26
C SER A 132 -7.38 -5.53 -24.81
N GLY A 133 -8.67 -5.73 -24.57
CA GLY A 133 -9.19 -5.91 -23.23
C GLY A 133 -10.58 -6.54 -23.14
N MET A 134 -10.95 -6.96 -21.93
CA MET A 134 -12.29 -7.47 -21.60
C MET A 134 -12.59 -7.30 -20.10
N PHE A 135 -13.87 -7.27 -19.73
CA PHE A 135 -14.31 -7.21 -18.33
C PHE A 135 -14.89 -8.53 -17.84
N LEU A 136 -14.33 -9.08 -16.76
CA LEU A 136 -14.86 -10.26 -16.10
C LEU A 136 -16.04 -9.85 -15.23
N LYS A 137 -17.10 -10.66 -15.25
CA LYS A 137 -18.23 -10.46 -14.34
C LYS A 137 -17.76 -10.67 -12.91
N ARG A 138 -18.20 -9.78 -12.00
CA ARG A 138 -17.93 -9.94 -10.58
C ARG A 138 -18.43 -11.25 -10.02
N GLY A 139 -17.67 -11.84 -9.12
CA GLY A 139 -18.00 -13.10 -8.46
C GLY A 139 -18.26 -14.28 -9.42
N ARG A 140 -17.70 -14.24 -10.65
CA ARG A 140 -17.94 -15.21 -11.73
C ARG A 140 -17.81 -16.67 -11.26
N ASP A 141 -16.73 -16.95 -10.56
CA ASP A 141 -16.37 -18.27 -10.07
C ASP A 141 -15.55 -18.15 -8.79
N LYS A 142 -15.17 -19.29 -8.21
CA LYS A 142 -14.49 -19.32 -6.90
C LYS A 142 -13.11 -18.69 -6.94
N ILE A 143 -12.38 -18.77 -8.05
CA ILE A 143 -11.04 -18.19 -8.19
C ILE A 143 -11.18 -16.66 -8.22
N ILE A 144 -12.07 -16.14 -9.06
CA ILE A 144 -12.35 -14.69 -9.15
C ILE A 144 -12.83 -14.13 -7.80
N GLN A 145 -13.76 -14.82 -7.13
CA GLN A 145 -14.21 -14.39 -5.80
C GLN A 145 -13.09 -14.34 -4.76
N ASN A 146 -12.15 -15.28 -4.80
CA ASN A 146 -11.02 -15.30 -3.88
C ASN A 146 -10.05 -14.13 -4.18
N ILE A 147 -9.81 -13.81 -5.45
CA ILE A 147 -9.00 -12.65 -5.86
C ILE A 147 -9.69 -11.34 -5.45
N GLU A 148 -10.99 -11.19 -5.71
CA GLU A 148 -11.78 -10.02 -5.29
C GLU A 148 -11.76 -9.83 -3.77
N LYS A 149 -11.89 -10.92 -3.00
CA LYS A 149 -11.75 -10.86 -1.54
C LYS A 149 -10.34 -10.44 -1.12
N ARG A 150 -9.29 -10.95 -1.77
CA ARG A 150 -7.91 -10.55 -1.49
C ARG A 150 -7.70 -9.07 -1.78
N ILE A 151 -8.22 -8.54 -2.89
CA ILE A 151 -8.21 -7.10 -3.19
C ILE A 151 -8.87 -6.31 -2.04
N ALA A 152 -10.04 -6.74 -1.56
CA ALA A 152 -10.71 -6.10 -0.44
C ALA A 152 -9.88 -6.13 0.86
N ASP A 153 -9.25 -7.26 1.17
CA ASP A 153 -8.40 -7.42 2.36
C ASP A 153 -7.16 -6.49 2.33
N PHE A 154 -6.62 -6.19 1.15
CA PHE A 154 -5.44 -5.35 0.98
C PHE A 154 -5.75 -3.87 0.85
N THR A 155 -6.88 -3.53 0.22
CA THR A 155 -7.34 -2.14 0.09
C THR A 155 -8.10 -1.65 1.32
N PHE A 156 -8.61 -2.56 2.15
CA PHE A 156 -9.58 -2.30 3.21
C PHE A 156 -10.90 -1.71 2.70
N ILE A 157 -11.22 -1.94 1.42
CA ILE A 157 -12.47 -1.52 0.77
C ILE A 157 -13.34 -2.77 0.56
N PRO A 158 -14.63 -2.76 0.93
CA PRO A 158 -15.52 -3.90 0.72
C PRO A 158 -15.60 -4.33 -0.76
N VAL A 159 -15.75 -5.63 -1.00
CA VAL A 159 -15.83 -6.21 -2.36
C VAL A 159 -16.97 -5.57 -3.17
N GLU A 160 -18.04 -5.15 -2.49
CA GLU A 160 -19.21 -4.48 -3.06
C GLU A 160 -18.87 -3.21 -3.83
N ASN A 161 -17.82 -2.49 -3.43
CA ASN A 161 -17.35 -1.27 -4.06
C ASN A 161 -16.43 -1.50 -5.27
N GLY A 162 -15.98 -2.74 -5.50
CA GLY A 162 -15.16 -3.08 -6.66
C GLY A 162 -15.97 -3.11 -7.96
N GLU A 163 -15.35 -2.68 -9.06
CA GLU A 163 -15.79 -3.01 -10.42
C GLU A 163 -15.36 -4.44 -10.80
N GLY A 164 -15.88 -4.95 -11.92
CA GLY A 164 -15.41 -6.25 -12.45
C GLY A 164 -13.96 -6.17 -12.91
N LEU A 165 -13.20 -7.26 -12.74
CA LEU A 165 -11.79 -7.30 -13.16
C LEU A 165 -11.65 -6.98 -14.66
N GLN A 166 -10.88 -5.94 -14.98
CA GLN A 166 -10.56 -5.60 -16.36
C GLN A 166 -9.23 -6.25 -16.74
N ILE A 167 -9.26 -7.18 -17.70
CA ILE A 167 -8.05 -7.83 -18.22
C ILE A 167 -7.61 -7.09 -19.49
N LEU A 168 -6.32 -6.78 -19.57
CA LEU A 168 -5.71 -6.03 -20.67
C LEU A 168 -4.51 -6.76 -21.21
N HIS A 169 -4.32 -6.70 -22.53
CA HIS A 169 -3.17 -7.24 -23.22
C HIS A 169 -2.59 -6.19 -24.16
N TYR A 170 -1.30 -5.95 -24.01
CA TYR A 170 -0.51 -5.02 -24.80
C TYR A 170 0.50 -5.82 -25.62
N GLU A 171 0.39 -5.71 -26.94
CA GLU A 171 1.42 -6.19 -27.85
C GLU A 171 2.61 -5.23 -27.88
N ALA A 172 3.73 -5.65 -28.46
CA ALA A 172 4.89 -4.80 -28.65
C ALA A 172 4.52 -3.47 -29.34
N GLY A 173 4.90 -2.35 -28.71
CA GLY A 173 4.60 -0.99 -29.18
C GLY A 173 3.20 -0.47 -28.84
N GLN A 174 2.32 -1.29 -28.26
CA GLN A 174 1.07 -0.80 -27.68
C GLN A 174 1.33 -0.12 -26.32
N LYS A 175 0.45 0.79 -25.94
CA LYS A 175 0.61 1.63 -24.74
C LYS A 175 -0.72 2.17 -24.23
N TYR A 176 -0.67 2.72 -23.02
CA TYR A 176 -1.63 3.67 -22.51
C TYR A 176 -0.89 4.99 -22.23
N GLU A 177 -1.36 6.10 -22.81
CA GLU A 177 -0.87 7.41 -22.41
C GLU A 177 -1.31 7.75 -20.97
N PRO A 178 -0.56 8.64 -20.28
CA PRO A 178 -0.90 9.06 -18.93
C PRO A 178 -2.34 9.58 -18.79
N HIS A 179 -3.05 9.07 -17.78
CA HIS A 179 -4.44 9.37 -17.48
C HIS A 179 -4.73 9.25 -15.98
N TYR A 180 -5.96 9.59 -15.61
CA TYR A 180 -6.50 9.38 -14.27
C TYR A 180 -7.57 8.31 -14.31
N ASP A 181 -7.64 7.50 -13.26
CA ASP A 181 -8.70 6.51 -13.11
C ASP A 181 -10.00 7.10 -12.55
N TYR A 182 -9.90 8.20 -11.80
CA TYR A 182 -11.04 8.94 -11.30
C TYR A 182 -11.80 9.67 -12.42
N PHE A 183 -13.10 9.87 -12.21
CA PHE A 183 -13.94 10.63 -13.13
C PHE A 183 -13.87 12.12 -12.81
N LEU A 184 -13.72 12.93 -13.88
CA LEU A 184 -13.81 14.39 -13.80
C LEU A 184 -15.22 14.89 -14.14
N ASP A 185 -16.06 14.06 -14.75
CA ASP A 185 -17.42 14.42 -15.14
C ASP A 185 -18.45 13.99 -14.08
N GLU A 186 -19.49 14.83 -13.93
CA GLU A 186 -20.57 14.56 -12.98
C GLU A 186 -21.41 13.34 -13.37
N PHE A 187 -21.50 13.01 -14.67
CA PHE A 187 -22.34 11.93 -15.15
C PHE A 187 -21.85 10.57 -14.65
N ASN A 188 -20.58 10.23 -14.86
CA ASN A 188 -20.01 8.98 -14.40
C ASN A 188 -19.96 8.93 -12.87
N THR A 189 -19.56 10.03 -12.22
CA THR A 189 -19.50 10.12 -10.76
C THR A 189 -20.87 9.87 -10.12
N LYS A 190 -21.95 10.39 -10.69
CA LYS A 190 -23.31 10.24 -10.16
C LYS A 190 -23.91 8.84 -10.42
N ASN A 191 -23.58 8.22 -11.55
CA ASN A 191 -24.20 6.96 -11.96
C ASN A 191 -23.39 5.71 -11.52
N GLY A 192 -22.08 5.84 -11.32
CA GLY A 192 -21.19 4.72 -10.94
C GLY A 192 -20.41 4.94 -9.65
N GLY A 193 -20.41 6.14 -9.08
CA GLY A 193 -19.55 6.53 -7.96
C GLY A 193 -18.18 7.03 -8.43
N GLN A 194 -17.32 7.40 -7.48
CA GLN A 194 -15.94 7.84 -7.73
C GLN A 194 -14.95 6.70 -7.44
N ARG A 195 -13.90 6.58 -8.26
CA ARG A 195 -12.82 5.60 -8.08
C ARG A 195 -11.75 6.17 -7.15
N ILE A 196 -11.63 5.57 -5.97
CA ILE A 196 -10.73 6.07 -4.91
C ILE A 196 -9.34 5.42 -4.95
N ALA A 197 -9.23 4.20 -5.49
CA ALA A 197 -8.01 3.42 -5.56
C ALA A 197 -8.06 2.42 -6.72
N THR A 198 -6.89 2.01 -7.20
CA THR A 198 -6.72 1.03 -8.28
C THR A 198 -5.73 -0.03 -7.83
N VAL A 199 -6.06 -1.30 -8.09
CA VAL A 199 -5.14 -2.44 -7.95
C VAL A 199 -4.83 -2.95 -9.35
N LEU A 200 -3.62 -2.69 -9.82
CA LEU A 200 -3.09 -3.16 -11.09
C LEU A 200 -2.27 -4.43 -10.86
N MET A 201 -2.76 -5.57 -11.34
CA MET A 201 -2.11 -6.87 -11.18
C MET A 201 -1.37 -7.25 -12.46
N TYR A 202 -0.10 -7.59 -12.36
CA TYR A 202 0.72 -7.99 -13.50
C TYR A 202 0.60 -9.49 -13.73
N LEU A 203 0.01 -9.88 -14.86
CA LEU A 203 -0.29 -11.29 -15.16
C LEU A 203 0.85 -12.01 -15.89
N SER A 204 1.86 -11.29 -16.37
CA SER A 204 3.01 -11.83 -17.08
C SER A 204 4.24 -10.96 -16.84
N ASP A 205 5.43 -11.57 -16.90
CA ASP A 205 6.68 -10.83 -16.97
C ASP A 205 6.81 -10.16 -18.34
N VAL A 206 7.43 -8.97 -18.36
CA VAL A 206 7.71 -8.22 -19.59
C VAL A 206 9.21 -8.01 -19.71
N GLU A 207 9.77 -8.44 -20.84
CA GLU A 207 11.20 -8.38 -21.11
C GLU A 207 11.71 -6.93 -21.14
N GLU A 208 11.10 -6.11 -21.99
CA GLU A 208 11.42 -4.69 -22.18
C GLU A 208 10.14 -3.83 -22.25
N GLY A 209 10.15 -2.68 -21.58
CA GLY A 209 9.03 -1.76 -21.56
C GLY A 209 7.86 -2.23 -20.69
N GLY A 210 6.67 -1.69 -20.97
CA GLY A 210 5.43 -2.04 -20.29
C GLY A 210 5.31 -1.53 -18.86
N GLU A 211 6.22 -0.65 -18.43
CA GLU A 211 6.22 -0.11 -17.07
C GLU A 211 5.00 0.77 -16.83
N THR A 212 4.45 0.71 -15.61
CA THR A 212 3.47 1.67 -15.14
C THR A 212 4.21 2.89 -14.62
N VAL A 213 4.04 4.05 -15.26
CA VAL A 213 4.76 5.29 -14.96
C VAL A 213 3.84 6.33 -14.33
N PHE A 214 4.27 6.93 -13.23
CA PHE A 214 3.65 8.08 -12.56
C PHE A 214 4.47 9.35 -12.84
N PRO A 215 4.22 10.06 -13.96
CA PRO A 215 5.00 11.25 -14.34
C PRO A 215 4.83 12.44 -13.40
N ALA A 216 3.74 12.49 -12.62
CA ALA A 216 3.45 13.56 -11.67
C ALA A 216 3.79 13.19 -10.21
N ALA A 217 4.42 12.03 -9.98
CA ALA A 217 4.81 11.61 -8.65
C ALA A 217 5.89 12.53 -8.07
N ASN A 218 5.70 12.92 -6.81
CA ASN A 218 6.65 13.72 -6.05
C ASN A 218 7.60 12.80 -5.27
N ALA A 219 8.40 12.03 -6.02
CA ALA A 219 9.37 11.08 -5.47
C ALA A 219 10.68 11.15 -6.27
N ASN A 220 11.80 10.77 -5.64
CA ASN A 220 13.05 10.61 -6.37
C ASN A 220 13.01 9.32 -7.21
N PHE A 221 12.50 9.43 -8.42
CA PHE A 221 12.32 8.28 -9.32
C PHE A 221 13.63 7.64 -9.80
N SER A 222 14.79 8.29 -9.63
CA SER A 222 16.10 7.68 -9.91
C SER A 222 16.59 6.72 -8.82
N SER A 223 15.90 6.64 -7.69
CA SER A 223 16.27 5.77 -6.56
C SER A 223 15.75 4.34 -6.67
N VAL A 224 14.90 4.03 -7.66
CA VAL A 224 14.39 2.67 -7.84
C VAL A 224 15.52 1.73 -8.28
N PRO A 225 15.63 0.51 -7.70
CA PRO A 225 16.73 -0.41 -7.99
C PRO A 225 16.90 -0.76 -9.48
N TRP A 226 15.80 -0.75 -10.23
CA TRP A 226 15.74 -1.09 -11.66
C TRP A 226 15.87 0.11 -12.61
N TRP A 227 16.29 1.29 -12.12
CA TRP A 227 16.35 2.53 -12.92
C TRP A 227 17.09 2.40 -14.25
N ASN A 228 18.21 1.68 -14.26
CA ASN A 228 19.05 1.53 -15.46
C ASN A 228 18.39 0.64 -16.52
N ASP A 229 17.50 -0.25 -16.11
CA ASP A 229 16.78 -1.20 -16.98
C ASP A 229 15.47 -0.61 -17.50
N LEU A 230 15.10 0.60 -17.07
CA LEU A 230 13.89 1.29 -17.50
C LEU A 230 13.97 1.81 -18.93
N SER A 231 12.85 1.68 -19.63
CA SER A 231 12.61 2.32 -20.92
C SER A 231 12.71 3.85 -20.84
N GLN A 232 12.91 4.51 -21.98
CA GLN A 232 12.91 5.98 -22.04
C GLN A 232 11.58 6.59 -21.56
N CYS A 233 10.47 5.85 -21.69
CA CYS A 233 9.16 6.27 -21.19
C CYS A 233 9.13 6.26 -19.66
N ALA A 234 9.58 5.15 -19.06
CA ALA A 234 9.55 4.95 -17.63
C ALA A 234 10.49 5.89 -16.85
N ARG A 235 11.55 6.40 -17.48
CA ARG A 235 12.44 7.40 -16.86
C ARG A 235 11.81 8.80 -16.69
N LYS A 236 10.58 9.01 -17.17
CA LYS A 236 9.86 10.30 -17.05
C LYS A 236 9.16 10.49 -15.71
N GLY A 237 9.16 9.49 -14.85
CA GLY A 237 8.52 9.53 -13.53
C GLY A 237 8.84 8.31 -12.71
N LEU A 238 8.18 8.19 -11.55
CA LEU A 238 8.25 6.99 -10.72
C LEU A 238 7.63 5.83 -11.48
N SER A 239 8.35 4.71 -11.61
CA SER A 239 7.92 3.63 -12.50
C SER A 239 8.04 2.25 -11.87
N VAL A 240 7.09 1.38 -12.20
CA VAL A 240 7.03 -0.01 -11.76
C VAL A 240 7.17 -0.93 -12.97
N LYS A 241 8.16 -1.83 -12.92
CA LYS A 241 8.33 -2.86 -13.97
C LYS A 241 7.31 -3.98 -13.75
N PRO A 242 6.61 -4.47 -14.79
CA PRO A 242 5.71 -5.60 -14.66
C PRO A 242 6.46 -6.85 -14.25
N LYS A 243 5.99 -7.48 -13.19
CA LYS A 243 6.48 -8.79 -12.73
C LYS A 243 5.29 -9.67 -12.42
N MET A 244 5.24 -10.84 -13.03
CA MET A 244 4.11 -11.77 -12.90
C MET A 244 3.81 -12.05 -11.42
N GLY A 245 2.54 -11.90 -11.04
CA GLY A 245 2.07 -12.14 -9.68
C GLY A 245 2.12 -10.93 -8.76
N ASP A 246 2.88 -9.88 -9.10
CA ASP A 246 2.91 -8.65 -8.30
C ASP A 246 1.66 -7.79 -8.59
N ALA A 247 1.24 -7.02 -7.59
CA ALA A 247 0.12 -6.08 -7.71
C ALA A 247 0.52 -4.69 -7.20
N LEU A 248 0.33 -3.67 -8.02
CA LEU A 248 0.49 -2.27 -7.68
C LEU A 248 -0.84 -1.70 -7.20
N LEU A 249 -0.90 -1.29 -5.93
CA LEU A 249 -2.00 -0.50 -5.37
C LEU A 249 -1.60 0.98 -5.36
N PHE A 250 -2.39 1.83 -6.00
CA PHE A 250 -2.26 3.28 -5.86
C PHE A 250 -3.60 3.96 -5.64
N TRP A 251 -3.56 5.13 -5.00
CA TRP A 251 -4.76 5.88 -4.62
C TRP A 251 -4.98 7.08 -5.54
N SER A 252 -6.16 7.14 -6.13
CA SER A 252 -6.64 8.26 -6.95
C SER A 252 -7.10 9.46 -6.11
N MET A 253 -7.29 9.24 -4.80
CA MET A 253 -7.78 10.23 -3.85
C MET A 253 -6.92 10.28 -2.58
N ARG A 254 -6.82 11.48 -2.02
CA ARG A 254 -6.20 11.75 -0.73
C ARG A 254 -7.12 11.31 0.42
N PRO A 255 -6.60 11.12 1.66
CA PRO A 255 -7.42 10.73 2.81
C PRO A 255 -8.56 11.71 3.16
N ASP A 256 -8.45 12.98 2.75
CA ASP A 256 -9.49 14.00 2.90
C ASP A 256 -10.56 13.95 1.78
N ALA A 257 -10.53 12.91 0.96
CA ALA A 257 -11.40 12.68 -0.19
C ALA A 257 -11.27 13.73 -1.31
N THR A 258 -10.16 14.47 -1.38
CA THR A 258 -9.82 15.25 -2.57
C THR A 258 -9.14 14.37 -3.63
N LEU A 259 -9.33 14.69 -4.91
CA LEU A 259 -8.61 14.01 -6.01
C LEU A 259 -7.11 14.26 -5.88
N ASP A 260 -6.28 13.26 -6.20
CA ASP A 260 -4.83 13.37 -6.12
C ASP A 260 -4.23 13.55 -7.54
N PRO A 261 -3.79 14.76 -7.95
CA PRO A 261 -3.23 14.98 -9.27
C PRO A 261 -1.91 14.23 -9.52
N SER A 262 -1.20 13.82 -8.45
CA SER A 262 0.03 13.04 -8.55
C SER A 262 -0.23 11.58 -9.00
N SER A 263 -1.48 11.11 -8.92
CA SER A 263 -1.91 9.77 -9.38
C SER A 263 -2.02 9.62 -10.90
N LEU A 264 -1.60 10.63 -11.67
CA LEU A 264 -1.50 10.55 -13.12
C LEU A 264 -0.58 9.38 -13.47
N HIS A 265 -1.05 8.43 -14.28
CA HIS A 265 -0.29 7.23 -14.60
C HIS A 265 -0.57 6.72 -16.01
N GLY A 266 0.36 5.98 -16.60
CA GLY A 266 0.24 5.35 -17.93
C GLY A 266 1.00 4.03 -18.01
#